data_AF-A0A8J8YEN6-F1
#
_entry.id   AF-A0A8J8YEN6-F1
#
_cell.length_a   1.000
_cell.length_b   1.000
_cell.length_c   1.000
_cell.angle_alpha   90.00
_cell.angle_beta   90.00
_cell.angle_gamma   90.00
#
_symmetry.space_group_name_H-M   'P 1'
#
loop_
_entity.id
_entity.type
_entity.pdbx_description
1 polymer ?
#
loop_
_entity_poly.entity_id
_entity_poly.type
_entity_poly.pdbx_seq_one_letter_code
_entity_poly.pdbx_strand_id
1 'polypeptide(L)'
;MALWSGLGQAATVAQLVGADVGSLISMIVQAAVTAQHNKKECEQLARRAFMIAELLPHLRDPEVVCLPEIRRPLVGLDDTLREAHELVMSCQEKSVMHRLVMAGRQAERFREVQSRIDSYLLVFPFISHIDITRRLDRIYRVLLPNDHTPVPSPSAGSQTRELELAEEAAQEVVFRGEEGEKFTIAELATATNNFASDRLIGRGGVGNVYMGRLPDGREVAIKHFPEFHYTSIEDDEFNAERIILSRIRHKGIIRLFGCCVERHKQEANNKRSTWFWKKKVADAGLQTPMTTEPLLVFEYMRNSSLDKHLHGSLSSSSPVATSWSMRMGILLGVSRAIEYLHTHPTRPVIHRDIKPSNILLDEAWVPRLSDFGLSVAWDGTDHCCDLSIDGTLGYIDPEYFVTHSVKPTIDVYSFGVVMLEVLTGIKPIFKRKEKEEEDDGGIIPTSLLAFALPIVEAGEVRKVLDRRPTPEPTPRQLQAVELVAQTAACCVRLEPQGRPAISEVVANLQAAIDLISSNDDE
;
A
#
# COMPACT_ATOMS: atom_id res chain seq x y z
N MET A 1 8.56 -36.07 -13.32
CA MET A 1 7.74 -36.18 -14.55
C MET A 1 6.32 -35.60 -14.39
N ALA A 2 5.94 -35.04 -13.22
CA ALA A 2 4.63 -34.41 -12.99
C ALA A 2 4.57 -32.90 -13.35
N LEU A 3 5.67 -32.28 -13.78
CA LEU A 3 5.78 -30.82 -14.01
C LEU A 3 5.18 -30.30 -15.33
N TRP A 4 4.60 -31.16 -16.17
CA TRP A 4 4.36 -30.85 -17.60
C TRP A 4 2.90 -30.95 -18.06
N SER A 5 1.93 -31.15 -17.16
CA SER A 5 0.51 -31.28 -17.53
C SER A 5 -0.24 -29.94 -17.65
N GLY A 6 0.32 -28.82 -17.18
CA GLY A 6 -0.36 -27.51 -17.13
C GLY A 6 -0.32 -26.68 -18.43
N LEU A 7 0.57 -26.98 -19.37
CA LEU A 7 0.81 -26.14 -20.56
C LEU A 7 -0.33 -26.14 -21.59
N GLY A 8 -1.25 -27.10 -21.52
CA GLY A 8 -2.36 -27.24 -22.47
C GLY A 8 -3.48 -26.19 -22.34
N GLN A 9 -3.57 -25.46 -21.22
CA GLN A 9 -4.59 -24.43 -21.01
C GLN A 9 -4.10 -22.99 -21.28
N ALA A 10 -2.81 -22.79 -21.59
CA ALA A 10 -2.24 -21.45 -21.83
C ALA A 10 -2.56 -20.89 -23.24
N ALA A 11 -3.03 -21.72 -24.17
CA ALA A 11 -3.26 -21.34 -25.57
C ALA A 11 -4.36 -20.28 -25.75
N THR A 12 -5.32 -20.18 -24.83
CA THR A 12 -6.39 -19.18 -24.88
C THR A 12 -5.91 -17.80 -24.39
N VAL A 13 -4.81 -17.74 -23.65
CA VAL A 13 -4.22 -16.49 -23.11
C VAL A 13 -3.15 -15.90 -24.03
N ALA A 14 -2.60 -16.71 -24.94
CA ALA A 14 -1.54 -16.32 -25.89
C ALA A 14 -1.94 -15.18 -26.86
N GLN A 15 -3.23 -14.94 -27.08
CA GLN A 15 -3.72 -13.84 -27.93
C GLN A 15 -3.70 -12.47 -27.24
N LEU A 16 -3.50 -12.41 -25.91
CA LEU A 16 -3.80 -11.21 -25.11
C LEU A 16 -2.59 -10.36 -24.73
N VAL A 17 -1.43 -10.99 -24.48
CA VAL A 17 -0.19 -10.32 -24.05
C VAL A 17 0.74 -10.00 -25.23
N GLY A 18 0.47 -10.58 -26.40
CA GLY A 18 1.39 -10.53 -27.54
C GLY A 18 2.56 -11.50 -27.31
N ALA A 19 2.82 -12.34 -28.31
CA ALA A 19 3.83 -13.40 -28.32
C ALA A 19 3.64 -14.54 -27.30
N ASP A 20 4.31 -15.64 -27.63
CA ASP A 20 4.17 -16.97 -27.03
C ASP A 20 4.82 -17.03 -25.64
N VAL A 21 4.17 -16.39 -24.66
CA VAL A 21 4.57 -16.35 -23.24
C VAL A 21 4.80 -17.77 -22.69
N GLY A 22 3.98 -18.74 -23.11
CA GLY A 22 4.15 -20.15 -22.75
C GLY A 22 5.48 -20.73 -23.26
N SER A 23 5.84 -20.49 -24.51
CA SER A 23 7.14 -20.91 -25.05
C SER A 23 8.31 -20.18 -24.41
N LEU A 24 8.21 -18.89 -24.13
CA LEU A 24 9.27 -18.15 -23.42
C LEU A 24 9.52 -18.73 -22.02
N ILE A 25 8.47 -19.00 -21.25
CA ILE A 25 8.59 -19.61 -19.92
C ILE A 25 9.23 -21.00 -20.03
N SER A 26 8.81 -21.81 -21.02
CA SER A 26 9.42 -23.12 -21.28
C SER A 26 10.92 -23.01 -21.61
N MET A 27 11.31 -22.05 -22.45
CA MET A 27 12.71 -21.78 -22.78
C MET A 27 13.53 -21.35 -21.55
N ILE A 28 12.99 -20.47 -20.71
CA ILE A 28 13.64 -20.04 -19.45
C ILE A 28 13.87 -21.23 -18.52
N VAL A 29 12.85 -22.07 -18.31
CA VAL A 29 12.95 -23.26 -17.45
C VAL A 29 14.00 -24.22 -17.98
N GLN A 30 14.02 -24.48 -19.29
CA GLN A 30 15.00 -25.35 -19.92
C GLN A 30 16.44 -24.79 -19.84
N ALA A 31 16.58 -23.48 -20.04
CA ALA A 31 17.86 -22.78 -19.94
C ALA A 31 18.42 -22.81 -18.50
N ALA A 32 17.54 -22.73 -17.49
CA ALA A 32 17.94 -22.75 -16.08
C ALA A 32 18.49 -24.12 -15.65
N VAL A 33 17.89 -25.21 -16.15
CA VAL A 33 18.37 -26.58 -15.90
C VAL A 33 19.80 -26.78 -16.41
N THR A 34 20.17 -26.10 -17.49
CA THR A 34 21.47 -26.23 -18.15
C THR A 34 22.48 -25.15 -17.73
N ALA A 35 22.12 -24.27 -16.80
CA ALA A 35 22.99 -23.20 -16.30
C ALA A 35 24.20 -23.77 -15.54
N GLN A 36 25.39 -23.22 -15.82
CA GLN A 36 26.65 -23.66 -15.23
C GLN A 36 27.07 -22.78 -14.04
N HIS A 37 26.57 -21.54 -13.97
CA HIS A 37 26.85 -20.56 -12.91
C HIS A 37 25.54 -19.88 -12.46
N ASN A 38 25.55 -19.23 -11.29
CA ASN A 38 24.37 -18.58 -10.69
C ASN A 38 23.13 -19.50 -10.70
N LYS A 39 23.37 -20.80 -10.47
CA LYS A 39 22.37 -21.86 -10.65
C LYS A 39 21.13 -21.61 -9.79
N LYS A 40 21.34 -21.15 -8.55
CA LYS A 40 20.27 -20.83 -7.61
C LYS A 40 19.41 -19.67 -8.13
N GLU A 41 20.01 -18.61 -8.65
CA GLU A 41 19.33 -17.44 -9.20
C GLU A 41 18.55 -17.79 -10.48
N CYS A 42 19.15 -18.61 -11.36
CA CYS A 42 18.51 -19.15 -12.56
C CYS A 42 17.30 -20.03 -12.22
N GLU A 43 17.45 -20.97 -11.28
CA GLU A 43 16.36 -21.83 -10.81
C GLU A 43 15.24 -21.01 -10.18
N GLN A 44 15.59 -20.01 -9.36
CA GLN A 44 14.61 -19.15 -8.70
C GLN A 44 13.84 -18.27 -9.70
N LEU A 45 14.53 -17.76 -10.73
CA LEU A 45 13.93 -16.99 -11.80
C LEU A 45 12.99 -17.86 -12.66
N ALA A 46 13.43 -19.07 -13.01
CA ALA A 46 12.63 -20.05 -13.75
C ALA A 46 11.37 -20.48 -12.98
N ARG A 47 11.50 -20.75 -11.68
CA ARG A 47 10.35 -21.07 -10.80
C ARG A 47 9.32 -19.94 -10.81
N ARG A 48 9.76 -18.68 -10.72
CA ARG A 48 8.85 -17.52 -10.76
C ARG A 48 8.17 -17.34 -12.12
N ALA A 49 8.92 -17.49 -13.20
CA ALA A 49 8.36 -17.48 -14.55
C ALA A 49 7.32 -18.61 -14.73
N PHE A 50 7.59 -19.79 -14.16
CA PHE A 50 6.65 -20.91 -14.18
C PHE A 50 5.36 -20.62 -13.39
N MET A 51 5.44 -19.96 -12.22
CA MET A 51 4.24 -19.54 -11.48
C MET A 51 3.32 -18.63 -12.31
N ILE A 52 3.87 -17.78 -13.19
CA ILE A 52 3.06 -16.99 -14.12
C ILE A 52 2.26 -17.92 -15.05
N ALA A 53 2.89 -18.96 -15.60
CA ALA A 53 2.20 -19.94 -16.45
C ALA A 53 1.08 -20.68 -15.72
N GLU A 54 1.24 -20.97 -14.42
CA GLU A 54 0.20 -21.61 -13.61
C GLU A 54 -0.96 -20.67 -13.28
N LEU A 55 -0.68 -19.38 -13.09
CA LEU A 55 -1.67 -18.37 -12.71
C LEU A 55 -2.47 -17.81 -13.91
N LEU A 56 -1.88 -17.79 -15.11
CA LEU A 56 -2.56 -17.30 -16.33
C LEU A 56 -3.88 -18.04 -16.63
N PRO A 57 -3.97 -19.39 -16.56
CA PRO A 57 -5.22 -20.12 -16.76
C PRO A 57 -6.31 -19.88 -15.70
N HIS A 58 -6.01 -19.24 -14.56
CA HIS A 58 -7.01 -18.88 -13.57
C HIS A 58 -7.79 -17.62 -13.93
N LEU A 59 -7.34 -16.86 -14.93
CA LEU A 59 -8.04 -15.73 -15.54
C LEU A 59 -9.16 -16.21 -16.49
N ARG A 60 -10.06 -17.07 -16.00
CA ARG A 60 -11.01 -17.84 -16.85
C ARG A 60 -12.21 -17.05 -17.38
N ASP A 61 -12.43 -15.81 -16.93
CA ASP A 61 -13.56 -15.01 -17.38
C ASP A 61 -13.15 -14.10 -18.57
N PRO A 62 -13.67 -14.34 -19.79
CA PRO A 62 -13.36 -13.55 -20.98
C PRO A 62 -13.73 -12.07 -20.82
N GLU A 63 -14.71 -11.72 -19.99
CA GLU A 63 -15.11 -10.33 -19.73
C GLU A 63 -14.08 -9.60 -18.85
N VAL A 64 -13.45 -10.33 -17.92
CA VAL A 64 -12.42 -9.80 -17.01
C VAL A 64 -11.11 -9.59 -17.76
N VAL A 65 -10.75 -10.51 -18.66
CA VAL A 65 -9.47 -10.47 -19.39
C VAL A 65 -9.45 -9.41 -20.51
N CYS A 66 -10.62 -9.01 -21.02
CA CYS A 66 -10.74 -7.94 -22.01
C CYS A 66 -10.63 -6.53 -21.40
N LEU A 67 -10.61 -6.38 -20.07
CA LEU A 67 -10.47 -5.09 -19.42
C LEU A 67 -9.06 -4.53 -19.66
N PRO A 68 -8.93 -3.33 -20.26
CA PRO A 68 -7.63 -2.67 -20.46
C PRO A 68 -6.79 -2.59 -19.18
N GLU A 69 -7.44 -2.56 -18.02
CA GLU A 69 -6.88 -2.42 -16.68
C GLU A 69 -6.24 -3.72 -16.17
N ILE A 70 -6.65 -4.88 -16.68
CA ILE A 70 -5.99 -6.18 -16.42
C ILE A 70 -4.90 -6.44 -17.45
N ARG A 71 -5.08 -5.94 -18.68
CA ARG A 71 -4.07 -6.01 -19.74
C ARG A 71 -2.86 -5.11 -19.45
N ARG A 72 -3.07 -3.88 -18.96
CA ARG A 72 -2.03 -2.87 -18.68
C ARG A 72 -0.93 -3.36 -17.73
N PRO A 73 -1.23 -3.95 -16.55
CA PRO A 73 -0.21 -4.50 -15.66
C PRO A 73 0.57 -5.67 -16.28
N LEU A 74 0.03 -6.33 -17.30
CA LEU A 74 0.68 -7.42 -18.02
C LEU A 74 1.41 -6.93 -19.29
N VAL A 75 1.32 -5.65 -19.64
CA VAL A 75 2.08 -5.05 -20.76
C VAL A 75 3.56 -5.09 -20.42
N GLY A 76 4.38 -5.55 -21.37
CA GLY A 76 5.83 -5.70 -21.16
C GLY A 76 6.24 -6.97 -20.43
N LEU A 77 5.28 -7.86 -20.08
CA LEU A 77 5.60 -9.19 -19.56
C LEU A 77 6.42 -10.01 -20.56
N ASP A 78 6.05 -9.98 -21.84
CA ASP A 78 6.80 -10.64 -22.93
C ASP A 78 8.26 -10.17 -23.00
N ASP A 79 8.49 -8.85 -22.97
CA ASP A 79 9.83 -8.26 -22.98
C ASP A 79 10.61 -8.66 -21.71
N THR A 80 9.95 -8.62 -20.55
CA THR A 80 10.57 -9.04 -19.28
C THR A 80 10.98 -10.52 -19.32
N LEU A 81 10.14 -11.39 -19.89
CA LEU A 81 10.45 -12.82 -20.04
C LEU A 81 11.57 -13.05 -21.06
N ARG A 82 11.64 -12.25 -22.13
CA ARG A 82 12.75 -12.29 -23.09
C ARG A 82 14.07 -11.91 -22.42
N GLU A 83 14.08 -10.83 -21.63
CA GLU A 83 15.24 -10.42 -20.83
C GLU A 83 15.64 -11.49 -19.79
N ALA A 84 14.64 -12.12 -19.15
CA ALA A 84 14.88 -13.23 -18.23
C ALA A 84 15.54 -14.43 -18.92
N HIS A 85 15.06 -14.78 -20.11
CA HIS A 85 15.65 -15.85 -20.92
C HIS A 85 17.10 -15.54 -21.29
N GLU A 86 17.39 -14.34 -21.80
CA GLU A 86 18.75 -13.89 -22.12
C GLU A 86 19.68 -13.96 -20.89
N LEU A 87 19.18 -13.53 -19.73
CA LEU A 87 19.95 -13.53 -18.49
C LEU A 87 20.31 -14.95 -18.04
N VAL A 88 19.36 -15.89 -18.12
CA VAL A 88 19.60 -17.31 -17.81
C VAL A 88 20.55 -17.94 -18.82
N MET A 89 20.37 -17.65 -20.12
CA MET A 89 21.27 -18.14 -21.17
C MET A 89 22.71 -17.67 -20.98
N SER A 90 22.92 -16.43 -20.50
CA SER A 90 24.27 -15.91 -20.21
C SER A 90 25.00 -16.70 -19.10
N CYS A 91 24.26 -17.46 -18.29
CA CYS A 91 24.82 -18.32 -17.24
C CYS A 91 25.28 -19.69 -17.75
N GLN A 92 25.17 -19.95 -19.06
CA GLN A 92 25.71 -21.12 -19.74
C GLN A 92 27.10 -20.85 -20.36
N GLU A 93 27.55 -19.59 -20.38
CA GLU A 93 28.83 -19.21 -20.97
C GLU A 93 30.04 -19.66 -20.14
N LYS A 94 31.07 -20.17 -20.82
CA LYS A 94 32.22 -20.85 -20.18
C LYS A 94 33.36 -19.91 -19.76
N SER A 95 33.29 -18.62 -20.08
CA SER A 95 34.42 -17.69 -19.88
C SER A 95 34.65 -17.36 -18.40
N VAL A 96 35.86 -17.66 -17.89
CA VAL A 96 36.29 -17.36 -16.50
C VAL A 96 36.45 -15.86 -16.27
N MET A 97 36.91 -15.11 -17.29
CA MET A 97 37.11 -13.66 -17.23
C MET A 97 35.77 -12.91 -17.18
N HIS A 98 34.76 -13.40 -17.90
CA HIS A 98 33.42 -12.85 -17.87
C HIS A 98 32.77 -13.01 -16.48
N ARG A 99 32.95 -14.17 -15.83
CA ARG A 99 32.47 -14.45 -14.47
C ARG A 99 32.99 -13.47 -13.42
N LEU A 100 34.28 -13.15 -13.44
CA LEU A 100 34.90 -12.29 -12.42
C LEU A 100 34.51 -10.81 -12.58
N VAL A 101 34.35 -10.33 -13.81
CA VAL A 101 34.05 -8.92 -14.11
C VAL A 101 32.55 -8.61 -14.05
N MET A 102 31.69 -9.61 -14.26
CA MET A 102 30.24 -9.40 -14.40
C MET A 102 29.41 -9.88 -13.20
N ALA A 103 29.96 -10.60 -12.22
CA ALA A 103 29.17 -11.16 -11.10
C ALA A 103 28.30 -10.12 -10.36
N GLY A 104 28.84 -8.93 -10.05
CA GLY A 104 28.08 -7.86 -9.41
C GLY A 104 26.98 -7.25 -10.30
N ARG A 105 27.26 -7.08 -11.60
CA ARG A 105 26.28 -6.59 -12.58
C ARG A 105 25.20 -7.63 -12.90
N GLN A 106 25.55 -8.91 -12.95
CA GLN A 106 24.59 -10.00 -13.14
C GLN A 106 23.68 -10.14 -11.93
N ALA A 107 24.21 -10.07 -10.70
CA ALA A 107 23.39 -10.11 -9.50
C ALA A 107 22.36 -8.96 -9.44
N GLU A 108 22.75 -7.75 -9.85
CA GLU A 108 21.82 -6.61 -9.95
C GLU A 108 20.75 -6.85 -11.02
N ARG A 109 21.14 -7.31 -12.21
CA ARG A 109 20.19 -7.64 -13.29
C ARG A 109 19.24 -8.77 -12.90
N PHE A 110 19.71 -9.79 -12.18
CA PHE A 110 18.83 -10.84 -11.64
C PHE A 110 17.84 -10.25 -10.66
N ARG A 111 18.28 -9.34 -9.77
CA ARG A 111 17.39 -8.68 -8.81
C ARG A 111 16.33 -7.83 -9.52
N GLU A 112 16.72 -7.08 -10.54
CA GLU A 112 15.83 -6.23 -11.34
C GLU A 112 14.79 -7.05 -12.11
N VAL A 113 15.21 -8.06 -12.87
CA VAL A 113 14.31 -8.92 -13.63
C VAL A 113 13.41 -9.74 -12.68
N GLN A 114 13.95 -10.28 -11.58
CA GLN A 114 13.15 -10.95 -10.57
C GLN A 114 12.12 -10.00 -9.94
N SER A 115 12.47 -8.74 -9.68
CA SER A 115 11.55 -7.74 -9.14
C SER A 115 10.41 -7.43 -10.12
N ARG A 116 10.68 -7.32 -11.42
CA ARG A 116 9.64 -7.15 -12.46
C ARG A 116 8.75 -8.39 -12.57
N ILE A 117 9.32 -9.60 -12.50
CA ILE A 117 8.53 -10.84 -12.48
C ILE A 117 7.66 -10.93 -11.22
N ASP A 118 8.22 -10.63 -10.06
CA ASP A 118 7.50 -10.59 -8.79
C ASP A 118 6.36 -9.54 -8.84
N SER A 119 6.53 -8.40 -9.51
CA SER A 119 5.45 -7.42 -9.66
C SER A 119 4.27 -7.96 -10.47
N TYR A 120 4.48 -8.74 -11.55
CA TYR A 120 3.37 -9.39 -12.26
C TYR A 120 2.68 -10.43 -11.38
N LEU A 121 3.44 -11.21 -10.61
CA LEU A 121 2.92 -12.21 -9.67
C LEU A 121 2.05 -11.60 -8.57
N LEU A 122 2.30 -10.35 -8.17
CA LEU A 122 1.45 -9.62 -7.21
C LEU A 122 0.08 -9.22 -7.79
N VAL A 123 -0.05 -9.14 -9.12
CA VAL A 123 -1.32 -8.78 -9.78
C VAL A 123 -2.29 -9.97 -9.80
N PHE A 124 -1.81 -11.22 -9.87
CA PHE A 124 -2.67 -12.40 -10.00
C PHE A 124 -3.59 -12.68 -8.79
N PRO A 125 -3.14 -12.56 -7.52
CA PRO A 125 -4.04 -12.66 -6.37
C PRO A 125 -5.12 -11.59 -6.37
N PHE A 126 -4.79 -10.39 -6.86
CA PHE A 126 -5.72 -9.27 -6.99
C PHE A 126 -6.77 -9.53 -8.08
N ILE A 127 -6.34 -9.97 -9.27
CA ILE A 127 -7.28 -10.33 -10.36
C ILE A 127 -8.12 -11.56 -9.97
N SER A 128 -7.50 -12.57 -9.36
CA SER A 128 -8.20 -13.75 -8.84
C SER A 128 -9.25 -13.33 -7.82
N HIS A 129 -8.95 -12.39 -6.92
CA HIS A 129 -9.93 -11.85 -6.00
C HIS A 129 -11.09 -11.18 -6.75
N ILE A 130 -10.82 -10.29 -7.71
CA ILE A 130 -11.87 -9.65 -8.55
C ILE A 130 -12.77 -10.70 -9.21
N ASP A 131 -12.19 -11.72 -9.83
CA ASP A 131 -12.92 -12.80 -10.51
C ASP A 131 -13.76 -13.62 -9.53
N ILE A 132 -13.20 -14.01 -8.37
CA ILE A 132 -13.92 -14.74 -7.32
C ILE A 132 -15.07 -13.90 -6.77
N THR A 133 -14.84 -12.64 -6.41
CA THR A 133 -15.88 -11.78 -5.83
C THR A 133 -17.00 -11.52 -6.84
N ARG A 134 -16.69 -11.33 -8.13
CA ARG A 134 -17.71 -11.20 -9.19
C ARG A 134 -18.54 -12.48 -9.35
N ARG A 135 -17.91 -13.64 -9.28
CA ARG A 135 -18.62 -14.93 -9.37
C ARG A 135 -19.52 -15.15 -8.16
N LEU A 136 -19.02 -14.84 -6.96
CA LEU A 136 -19.80 -14.92 -5.74
C LEU A 136 -20.98 -13.95 -5.78
N ASP A 137 -20.79 -12.70 -6.19
CA ASP A 137 -21.89 -11.74 -6.36
C ASP A 137 -22.94 -12.23 -7.37
N ARG A 138 -22.51 -12.75 -8.54
CA ARG A 138 -23.44 -13.39 -9.50
C ARG A 138 -24.25 -14.51 -8.87
N ILE A 139 -23.62 -15.36 -8.06
CA ILE A 139 -24.30 -16.45 -7.34
C ILE A 139 -25.26 -15.88 -6.29
N TYR A 140 -24.83 -14.91 -5.48
CA TYR A 140 -25.66 -14.28 -4.46
C TYR A 140 -26.88 -13.57 -5.06
N ARG A 141 -26.74 -12.89 -6.20
CA ARG A 141 -27.87 -12.28 -6.94
C ARG A 141 -28.88 -13.29 -7.47
N VAL A 142 -28.44 -14.52 -7.76
CA VAL A 142 -29.32 -15.62 -8.17
C VAL A 142 -30.00 -16.29 -6.96
N LEU A 143 -29.30 -16.36 -5.82
CA LEU A 143 -29.81 -16.99 -4.59
C LEU A 143 -30.69 -16.06 -3.74
N LEU A 144 -30.53 -14.74 -3.85
CA LEU A 144 -31.28 -13.72 -3.13
C LEU A 144 -31.76 -12.63 -4.11
N PRO A 145 -32.90 -12.82 -4.80
CA PRO A 145 -33.48 -11.76 -5.62
C PRO A 145 -33.84 -10.56 -4.73
N ASN A 146 -33.29 -9.39 -5.05
CA ASN A 146 -33.62 -8.16 -4.35
C ASN A 146 -35.10 -7.77 -4.60
N ASP A 147 -35.97 -7.95 -3.60
CA ASP A 147 -37.27 -7.27 -3.51
C ASP A 147 -37.04 -5.81 -3.08
N HIS A 148 -36.62 -4.94 -4.01
CA HIS A 148 -36.58 -3.49 -3.78
C HIS A 148 -37.90 -2.86 -4.22
N THR A 149 -38.81 -2.68 -3.26
CA THR A 149 -39.82 -1.62 -3.35
C THR A 149 -39.20 -0.32 -2.82
N PRO A 150 -39.27 0.81 -3.56
CA PRO A 150 -38.68 2.06 -3.10
C PRO A 150 -39.53 2.65 -1.95
N VAL A 151 -38.96 2.69 -0.75
CA VAL A 151 -39.51 3.42 0.40
C VAL A 151 -39.13 4.90 0.26
N PRO A 152 -40.07 5.85 0.41
CA PRO A 152 -39.77 7.27 0.27
C PRO A 152 -39.03 7.82 1.49
N SER A 153 -38.05 8.66 1.22
CA SER A 153 -37.21 9.38 2.18
C SER A 153 -38.02 10.31 3.09
N PRO A 154 -37.74 10.40 4.40
CA PRO A 154 -38.31 11.46 5.22
C PRO A 154 -37.53 12.77 5.05
N SER A 155 -38.30 13.84 4.98
CA SER A 155 -37.92 15.24 4.79
C SER A 155 -37.00 15.79 5.89
N ALA A 156 -36.07 16.65 5.47
CA ALA A 156 -35.28 17.54 6.31
C ALA A 156 -36.17 18.47 7.16
N GLY A 157 -35.84 18.59 8.45
CA GLY A 157 -36.51 19.51 9.37
C GLY A 157 -35.92 19.52 10.78
N SER A 158 -34.93 20.39 10.99
CA SER A 158 -34.63 21.15 12.21
C SER A 158 -34.70 20.44 13.57
N GLN A 159 -33.53 20.22 14.18
CA GLN A 159 -33.31 20.60 15.60
C GLN A 159 -31.83 20.89 15.86
N THR A 160 -31.44 22.12 15.53
CA THR A 160 -30.35 22.86 16.17
C THR A 160 -30.72 23.16 17.62
N ARG A 161 -29.95 22.59 18.56
CA ARG A 161 -29.50 23.17 19.85
C ARG A 161 -29.30 22.04 20.85
N GLU A 162 -28.04 21.58 20.99
CA GLU A 162 -27.46 21.09 22.27
C GLU A 162 -26.02 20.54 22.10
N LEU A 163 -25.19 21.13 21.24
CA LEU A 163 -23.76 20.76 21.09
C LEU A 163 -22.87 21.99 20.93
N GLU A 164 -23.06 23.00 21.79
CA GLU A 164 -22.26 24.23 21.79
C GLU A 164 -21.45 24.47 23.08
N LEU A 165 -21.28 23.46 23.94
CA LEU A 165 -20.52 23.62 25.18
C LEU A 165 -19.66 22.40 25.49
N ALA A 166 -18.61 22.17 24.70
CA ALA A 166 -17.41 21.41 25.11
C ALA A 166 -16.27 21.55 24.08
N GLU A 167 -15.86 22.77 23.74
CA GLU A 167 -14.66 22.96 22.89
C GLU A 167 -13.83 24.17 23.32
N GLU A 168 -13.53 24.27 24.62
CA GLU A 168 -12.51 25.19 25.14
C GLU A 168 -11.64 24.49 26.17
N ALA A 169 -10.58 23.80 25.70
CA ALA A 169 -9.31 23.62 26.42
C ALA A 169 -8.29 22.84 25.56
N ALA A 170 -7.78 23.47 24.50
CA ALA A 170 -6.48 23.09 23.94
C ALA A 170 -5.73 24.38 23.60
N GLN A 171 -4.66 24.64 24.34
CA GLN A 171 -3.85 25.85 24.25
C GLN A 171 -3.39 26.13 22.81
N GLU A 172 -3.84 27.28 22.29
CA GLU A 172 -3.35 27.87 21.06
C GLU A 172 -1.87 28.26 21.19
N VAL A 173 -1.01 27.58 20.43
CA VAL A 173 0.19 28.22 19.89
C VAL A 173 -0.18 28.76 18.52
N VAL A 174 -0.35 30.08 18.46
CA VAL A 174 -0.67 30.88 17.28
C VAL A 174 0.25 30.50 16.10
N PHE A 175 -0.33 30.02 15.02
CA PHE A 175 0.39 29.68 13.78
C PHE A 175 0.22 30.78 12.74
N ARG A 176 1.32 31.23 12.12
CA ARG A 176 1.30 32.24 11.06
C ARG A 176 1.10 31.58 9.69
N GLY A 177 -0.02 31.86 9.03
CA GLY A 177 -0.24 31.66 7.58
C GLY A 177 -0.73 30.27 7.15
N GLU A 178 -1.52 30.25 6.06
CA GLU A 178 -2.09 29.05 5.42
C GLU A 178 -1.04 28.09 4.81
N GLU A 179 0.26 28.42 4.83
CA GLU A 179 1.31 27.70 4.10
C GLU A 179 2.30 26.88 4.96
N GLY A 180 2.13 26.78 6.28
CA GLY A 180 3.13 26.11 7.13
C GLY A 180 4.36 27.00 7.43
N GLU A 181 5.27 26.49 8.27
CA GLU A 181 6.60 27.09 8.47
C GLU A 181 7.46 26.95 7.21
N LYS A 182 8.25 27.98 6.86
CA LYS A 182 9.22 27.91 5.75
C LYS A 182 10.59 27.63 6.34
N PHE A 183 11.15 26.47 5.99
CA PHE A 183 12.48 26.03 6.42
C PHE A 183 13.50 26.26 5.31
N THR A 184 14.74 26.53 5.70
CA THR A 184 15.89 26.54 4.77
C THR A 184 16.53 25.15 4.68
N ILE A 185 17.20 24.85 3.57
CA ILE A 185 17.93 23.59 3.45
C ILE A 185 19.04 23.47 4.51
N ALA A 186 19.69 24.58 4.85
CA ALA A 186 20.76 24.62 5.85
C ALA A 186 20.27 24.25 7.26
N GLU A 187 19.08 24.72 7.65
CA GLU A 187 18.44 24.34 8.91
C GLU A 187 18.12 22.85 8.96
N LEU A 188 17.50 22.31 7.89
CA LEU A 188 17.11 20.91 7.83
C LEU A 188 18.33 19.98 7.71
N ALA A 189 19.36 20.38 6.98
CA ALA A 189 20.63 19.67 6.92
C ALA A 189 21.30 19.63 8.30
N THR A 190 21.32 20.76 9.03
CA THR A 190 21.83 20.79 10.41
C THR A 190 21.02 19.87 11.32
N ALA A 191 19.69 19.93 11.25
CA ALA A 191 18.79 19.12 12.07
C ALA A 191 18.96 17.60 11.84
N THR A 192 19.38 17.20 10.65
CA THR A 192 19.54 15.79 10.23
C THR A 192 20.99 15.32 10.19
N ASN A 193 21.95 16.14 10.66
CA ASN A 193 23.38 15.87 10.54
C ASN A 193 23.79 15.60 9.08
N ASN A 194 23.45 16.51 8.17
CA ASN A 194 23.60 16.39 6.71
C ASN A 194 22.93 15.12 6.14
N PHE A 195 21.68 14.85 6.53
CA PHE A 195 20.92 13.69 6.06
C PHE A 195 21.66 12.36 6.26
N ALA A 196 22.30 12.21 7.42
CA ALA A 196 23.11 11.05 7.74
C ALA A 196 22.28 9.75 7.72
N SER A 197 22.92 8.64 7.36
CA SER A 197 22.25 7.34 7.19
C SER A 197 21.65 6.78 8.49
N ASP A 198 22.21 7.13 9.64
CA ASP A 198 21.70 6.75 10.97
C ASP A 198 20.45 7.55 11.37
N ARG A 199 20.16 8.65 10.67
CA ARG A 199 18.92 9.42 10.81
C ARG A 199 17.81 8.95 9.88
N LEU A 200 18.10 8.05 8.95
CA LEU A 200 17.11 7.54 8.01
C LEU A 200 16.12 6.61 8.71
N ILE A 201 14.85 7.01 8.75
CA ILE A 201 13.77 6.26 9.43
C ILE A 201 12.79 5.58 8.45
N GLY A 202 12.83 5.96 7.17
CA GLY A 202 12.04 5.33 6.12
C GLY A 202 12.63 5.54 4.73
N ARG A 203 12.52 4.52 3.88
CA ARG A 203 12.73 4.60 2.42
C ARG A 203 11.42 4.22 1.75
N GLY A 204 10.79 5.15 1.03
CA GLY A 204 9.60 4.92 0.23
C GLY A 204 9.88 4.99 -1.26
N GLY A 205 8.87 4.71 -2.09
CA GLY A 205 8.97 4.84 -3.55
C GLY A 205 9.19 6.29 -4.03
N VAL A 206 8.82 7.26 -3.18
CA VAL A 206 8.72 8.70 -3.51
C VAL A 206 9.74 9.56 -2.76
N GLY A 207 10.58 8.95 -1.91
CA GLY A 207 11.56 9.69 -1.14
C GLY A 207 12.10 8.99 0.11
N ASN A 208 13.06 9.66 0.74
CA ASN A 208 13.68 9.23 1.99
C ASN A 208 13.13 10.05 3.15
N VAL A 209 12.89 9.44 4.30
CA VAL A 209 12.42 10.14 5.51
C VAL A 209 13.51 10.08 6.57
N TYR A 210 13.89 11.25 7.10
CA TYR A 210 14.93 11.41 8.10
C TYR A 210 14.35 11.94 9.41
N MET A 211 14.82 11.42 10.54
CA MET A 211 14.59 12.05 11.85
C MET A 211 15.53 13.24 12.01
N GLY A 212 14.97 14.39 12.34
CA GLY A 212 15.73 15.60 12.65
C GLY A 212 15.37 16.15 14.02
N ARG A 213 16.26 16.98 14.57
CA ARG A 213 15.99 17.81 15.75
C ARG A 213 16.24 19.26 15.39
N LEU A 214 15.18 20.06 15.38
CA LEU A 214 15.23 21.49 15.09
C LEU A 214 15.94 22.27 16.21
N PRO A 215 16.44 23.50 15.95
CA PRO A 215 17.13 24.32 16.96
C PRO A 215 16.29 24.64 18.19
N ASP A 216 14.97 24.68 18.05
CA ASP A 216 14.01 24.89 19.15
C ASP A 216 13.77 23.64 20.00
N GLY A 217 14.42 22.51 19.66
CA GLY A 217 14.32 21.25 20.37
C GLY A 217 13.23 20.30 19.86
N ARG A 218 12.37 20.73 18.92
CA ARG A 218 11.35 19.85 18.32
C ARG A 218 12.00 18.71 17.54
N GLU A 219 11.52 17.50 17.77
CA GLU A 219 11.83 16.34 16.93
C GLU A 219 10.88 16.30 15.74
N VAL A 220 11.44 16.12 14.54
CA VAL A 220 10.70 16.19 13.28
C VAL A 220 11.03 15.01 12.38
N ALA A 221 10.09 14.65 11.51
CA ALA A 221 10.33 13.77 10.37
C ALA A 221 10.44 14.62 9.10
N ILE A 222 11.52 14.48 8.36
CA ILE A 222 11.83 15.27 7.16
C ILE A 222 11.76 14.33 5.96
N LYS A 223 10.73 14.47 5.14
CA LYS A 223 10.54 13.72 3.89
C LYS A 223 11.25 14.47 2.77
N HIS A 224 12.21 13.79 2.16
CA HIS A 224 13.11 14.30 1.14
C HIS A 224 12.80 13.64 -0.21
N PHE A 225 12.60 14.45 -1.25
CA PHE A 225 12.21 14.04 -2.59
C PHE A 225 13.39 14.23 -3.57
N PRO A 226 14.20 13.18 -3.84
CA PRO A 226 15.48 13.32 -4.55
C PRO A 226 15.36 13.54 -6.08
N GLU A 227 16.34 14.26 -6.65
CA GLU A 227 16.37 14.81 -8.02
C GLU A 227 16.30 13.79 -9.17
N PHE A 228 16.69 12.53 -8.94
CA PHE A 228 16.89 11.54 -10.02
C PHE A 228 15.59 10.88 -10.54
N HIS A 229 14.44 11.23 -9.97
CA HIS A 229 13.15 10.65 -10.32
C HIS A 229 12.12 11.66 -10.90
N TYR A 230 12.55 12.88 -11.25
CA TYR A 230 11.67 13.91 -11.84
C TYR A 230 10.98 13.45 -13.14
N THR A 231 9.80 12.87 -12.95
CA THR A 231 8.71 12.76 -13.91
C THR A 231 7.58 13.66 -13.41
N SER A 232 6.66 14.06 -14.29
CA SER A 232 5.54 14.94 -13.94
C SER A 232 4.65 14.44 -12.78
N ILE A 233 4.75 13.15 -12.42
CA ILE A 233 3.95 12.47 -11.40
C ILE A 233 4.40 12.83 -9.97
N GLU A 234 5.70 13.05 -9.72
CA GLU A 234 6.21 13.32 -8.37
C GLU A 234 6.03 14.78 -7.93
N ASP A 235 5.95 15.70 -8.90
CA ASP A 235 5.52 17.09 -8.66
C ASP A 235 4.07 17.12 -8.13
N ASP A 236 3.23 16.17 -8.54
CA ASP A 236 1.85 16.07 -8.08
C ASP A 236 1.78 15.52 -6.65
N GLU A 237 2.58 14.53 -6.26
CA GLU A 237 2.52 13.97 -4.90
C GLU A 237 3.01 14.94 -3.82
N PHE A 238 4.15 15.60 -4.03
CA PHE A 238 4.64 16.62 -3.08
C PHE A 238 3.60 17.74 -2.91
N ASN A 239 3.02 18.21 -4.01
CA ASN A 239 2.03 19.28 -3.96
C ASN A 239 0.70 18.82 -3.38
N ALA A 240 0.23 17.61 -3.68
CA ALA A 240 -0.98 17.03 -3.10
C ALA A 240 -0.84 16.93 -1.59
N GLU A 241 0.24 16.31 -1.10
CA GLU A 241 0.50 16.15 0.33
C GLU A 241 0.60 17.51 1.04
N ARG A 242 1.35 18.46 0.46
CA ARG A 242 1.47 19.83 0.99
C ARG A 242 0.14 20.56 1.04
N ILE A 243 -0.61 20.59 -0.06
CA ILE A 243 -1.86 21.36 -0.18
C ILE A 243 -2.94 20.80 0.74
N ILE A 244 -3.09 19.47 0.77
CA ILE A 244 -4.12 18.80 1.57
C ILE A 244 -3.81 18.97 3.06
N LEU A 245 -2.59 18.65 3.50
CA LEU A 245 -2.23 18.74 4.92
C LEU A 245 -2.09 20.17 5.44
N SER A 246 -1.87 21.17 4.57
CA SER A 246 -1.92 22.58 4.98
C SER A 246 -3.31 23.04 5.44
N ARG A 247 -4.37 22.35 4.99
CA ARG A 247 -5.78 22.71 5.22
C ARG A 247 -6.49 21.81 6.22
N ILE A 248 -5.85 20.74 6.67
CA ILE A 248 -6.46 19.72 7.54
C ILE A 248 -5.76 19.69 8.88
N ARG A 249 -6.56 19.68 9.96
CA ARG A 249 -6.07 19.49 11.32
C ARG A 249 -7.01 18.55 12.07
N HIS A 250 -6.51 17.37 12.41
CA HIS A 250 -7.24 16.37 13.19
C HIS A 250 -6.24 15.53 13.98
N LYS A 251 -6.61 15.12 15.21
CA LYS A 251 -5.73 14.34 16.11
C LYS A 251 -5.26 13.01 15.54
N GLY A 252 -6.06 12.42 14.64
CA GLY A 252 -5.76 11.17 13.95
C GLY A 252 -5.08 11.33 12.58
N ILE A 253 -4.63 12.54 12.22
CA ILE A 253 -3.93 12.83 10.97
C ILE A 253 -2.56 13.44 11.28
N ILE A 254 -1.54 13.03 10.53
CA ILE A 254 -0.17 13.52 10.70
C ILE A 254 -0.10 15.04 10.50
N ARG A 255 0.56 15.74 11.41
CA ARG A 255 0.74 17.18 11.33
C ARG A 255 1.93 17.54 10.43
N LEU A 256 1.63 18.26 9.35
CA LEU A 256 2.63 19.00 8.58
C LEU A 256 3.02 20.28 9.34
N PHE A 257 4.30 20.43 9.66
CA PHE A 257 4.85 21.68 10.21
C PHE A 257 5.16 22.68 9.11
N GLY A 258 5.68 22.23 7.97
CA GLY A 258 6.02 23.14 6.89
C GLY A 258 6.85 22.48 5.79
N CYS A 259 7.48 23.31 4.96
CA CYS A 259 8.26 22.84 3.82
C CYS A 259 9.52 23.68 3.58
N CYS A 260 10.44 23.10 2.81
CA CYS A 260 11.56 23.82 2.19
C CYS A 260 11.40 23.72 0.68
N VAL A 261 11.25 24.88 0.03
CA VAL A 261 11.15 25.03 -1.43
C VAL A 261 12.13 26.12 -1.86
N GLU A 262 13.43 25.85 -1.71
CA GLU A 262 14.45 26.81 -2.11
C GLU A 262 14.70 26.66 -3.62
N ARG A 263 14.15 27.56 -4.45
CA ARG A 263 14.40 27.58 -5.90
C ARG A 263 15.57 28.50 -6.21
N HIS A 264 16.71 27.95 -6.62
CA HIS A 264 17.70 28.76 -7.33
C HIS A 264 17.18 29.00 -8.74
N LYS A 265 17.05 30.28 -9.13
CA LYS A 265 16.91 30.67 -10.54
C LYS A 265 18.18 30.25 -11.28
N GLN A 266 18.24 29.01 -11.78
CA GLN A 266 19.21 28.68 -12.82
C GLN A 266 18.75 29.37 -14.09
N GLU A 267 19.49 30.39 -14.49
CA GLU A 267 19.39 31.00 -15.82
C GLU A 267 19.36 29.88 -16.85
N ALA A 268 18.26 29.85 -17.61
CA ALA A 268 18.06 28.92 -18.70
C ALA A 268 19.09 29.19 -19.80
N ASN A 269 20.28 28.62 -19.70
CA ASN A 269 21.04 28.27 -20.90
C ASN A 269 22.15 27.24 -20.62
N ASN A 270 22.12 26.19 -21.45
CA ASN A 270 23.18 25.21 -21.69
C ASN A 270 23.22 23.94 -20.79
N LYS A 271 22.37 22.96 -21.15
CA LYS A 271 22.37 21.57 -20.65
C LYS A 271 23.70 20.81 -20.84
N ARG A 272 24.64 21.33 -21.63
CA ARG A 272 25.96 20.70 -21.85
C ARG A 272 26.98 21.09 -20.79
N SER A 273 26.84 22.26 -20.14
CA SER A 273 27.81 22.74 -19.15
C SER A 273 27.60 22.17 -17.74
N THR A 274 26.40 21.70 -17.42
CA THR A 274 26.06 21.10 -16.12
C THR A 274 26.77 19.76 -15.88
N TRP A 275 26.95 18.93 -16.92
CA TRP A 275 27.69 17.67 -16.81
C TRP A 275 29.18 17.89 -16.54
N PHE A 276 29.80 18.84 -17.25
CA PHE A 276 31.21 19.20 -17.04
C PHE A 276 31.45 19.81 -15.65
N TRP A 277 30.53 20.63 -15.15
CA TRP A 277 30.59 21.15 -13.78
C TRP A 277 30.43 20.03 -12.74
N LYS A 278 29.43 19.14 -12.86
CA LYS A 278 29.22 18.01 -11.92
C LYS A 278 30.45 17.09 -11.86
N LYS A 279 31.08 16.80 -13.01
CA LYS A 279 32.33 16.02 -13.08
C LYS A 279 33.51 16.72 -12.39
N LYS A 280 33.67 18.04 -12.62
CA LYS A 280 34.78 18.82 -12.05
C LYS A 280 34.66 18.99 -10.53
N VAL A 281 33.45 18.99 -9.97
CA VAL A 281 33.19 19.05 -8.52
C VAL A 281 33.44 17.70 -7.85
N ALA A 282 33.01 16.60 -8.48
CA ALA A 282 33.32 15.24 -8.02
C ALA A 282 34.82 14.93 -8.02
N ASP A 283 35.55 15.40 -9.05
CA ASP A 283 37.01 15.24 -9.16
C ASP A 283 37.78 16.12 -8.15
N ALA A 284 37.15 17.17 -7.60
CA ALA A 284 37.75 18.09 -6.63
C ALA A 284 37.49 17.71 -5.16
N GLY A 285 36.73 16.63 -4.89
CA GLY A 285 36.39 16.21 -3.52
C GLY A 285 35.52 17.21 -2.75
N LEU A 286 34.97 18.24 -3.40
CA LEU A 286 34.00 19.15 -2.81
C LEU A 286 32.60 18.56 -2.95
N GLN A 287 31.80 18.65 -1.88
CA GLN A 287 30.37 18.35 -1.95
C GLN A 287 29.75 19.21 -3.05
N THR A 288 29.05 18.61 -4.01
CA THR A 288 28.19 19.37 -4.93
C THR A 288 27.21 20.19 -4.10
N PRO A 289 27.00 21.48 -4.41
CA PRO A 289 25.93 22.23 -3.74
C PRO A 289 24.63 21.43 -3.93
N MET A 290 23.95 21.14 -2.82
CA MET A 290 22.66 20.43 -2.82
C MET A 290 21.79 21.08 -3.89
N THR A 291 21.48 20.31 -4.93
CA THR A 291 20.46 20.70 -5.89
C THR A 291 19.13 20.81 -5.14
N THR A 292 18.27 21.67 -5.64
CA THR A 292 17.10 22.22 -4.93
C THR A 292 15.98 21.19 -4.80
N GLU A 293 16.15 20.22 -3.90
CA GLU A 293 15.22 19.13 -3.65
C GLU A 293 14.13 19.59 -2.66
N PRO A 294 12.83 19.41 -2.98
CA PRO A 294 11.76 19.81 -2.08
C PRO A 294 11.73 18.92 -0.84
N LEU A 295 11.43 19.52 0.32
CA LEU A 295 11.32 18.81 1.60
C LEU A 295 10.01 19.17 2.30
N LEU A 296 9.41 18.17 2.94
CA LEU A 296 8.28 18.35 3.86
C LEU A 296 8.72 18.00 5.28
N VAL A 297 8.30 18.80 6.24
CA VAL A 297 8.65 18.66 7.66
C VAL A 297 7.39 18.34 8.45
N PHE A 298 7.38 17.18 9.11
CA PHE A 298 6.27 16.66 9.89
C PHE A 298 6.65 16.49 11.35
N GLU A 299 5.64 16.30 12.20
CA GLU A 299 5.86 15.76 13.53
C GLU A 299 6.51 14.37 13.49
N TYR A 300 7.38 14.08 14.46
CA TYR A 300 8.04 12.79 14.56
C TYR A 300 7.20 11.74 15.31
N MET A 301 7.01 10.57 14.69
CA MET A 301 6.23 9.46 15.23
C MET A 301 7.16 8.43 15.88
N ARG A 302 7.25 8.46 17.22
CA ARG A 302 8.20 7.65 18.00
C ARG A 302 8.02 6.14 17.82
N ASN A 303 6.78 5.68 17.71
CA ASN A 303 6.47 4.25 17.61
C ASN A 303 6.34 3.78 16.16
N SER A 304 6.79 4.57 15.17
CA SER A 304 6.82 4.16 13.76
C SER A 304 5.46 3.70 13.20
N SER A 305 5.46 2.94 12.11
CA SER A 305 4.26 2.52 11.39
C SER A 305 3.66 1.21 11.91
N LEU A 306 2.34 1.07 11.78
CA LEU A 306 1.58 -0.10 12.22
C LEU A 306 2.06 -1.40 11.56
N ASP A 307 2.45 -1.36 10.29
CA ASP A 307 2.97 -2.54 9.57
C ASP A 307 4.22 -3.15 10.23
N LYS A 308 5.10 -2.32 10.80
CA LYS A 308 6.30 -2.79 11.51
C LYS A 308 5.98 -3.54 12.79
N HIS A 309 4.83 -3.21 13.41
CA HIS A 309 4.33 -3.90 14.59
C HIS A 309 3.52 -5.16 14.27
N LEU A 310 2.88 -5.21 13.10
CA LEU A 310 2.16 -6.38 12.63
C LEU A 310 3.10 -7.41 11.99
N HIS A 311 4.12 -7.00 11.24
CA HIS A 311 4.94 -7.89 10.40
C HIS A 311 6.45 -7.73 10.55
N GLY A 312 6.90 -6.66 11.20
CA GLY A 312 8.33 -6.32 11.31
C GLY A 312 9.02 -6.93 12.52
N SER A 313 10.30 -6.58 12.74
CA SER A 313 11.07 -7.03 13.90
C SER A 313 10.54 -6.50 15.26
N LEU A 314 9.69 -5.46 15.23
CA LEU A 314 9.05 -4.85 16.40
C LEU A 314 7.79 -5.62 16.87
N SER A 315 7.52 -6.77 16.23
CA SER A 315 6.34 -7.61 16.46
C SER A 315 6.36 -8.42 17.76
N SER A 316 7.43 -8.42 18.55
CA SER A 316 7.58 -9.35 19.69
C SER A 316 7.26 -8.77 21.07
N SER A 317 7.21 -7.44 21.25
CA SER A 317 6.87 -6.85 22.56
C SER A 317 6.00 -5.59 22.52
N SER A 318 5.59 -5.13 21.33
CA SER A 318 4.76 -3.94 21.25
C SER A 318 3.33 -4.18 21.76
N PRO A 319 2.65 -3.15 22.30
CA PRO A 319 1.24 -3.22 22.67
C PRO A 319 0.33 -3.70 21.54
N VAL A 320 0.66 -3.35 20.29
CA VAL A 320 -0.06 -3.82 19.09
C VAL A 320 0.04 -5.35 18.94
N ALA A 321 1.21 -5.92 19.18
CA ALA A 321 1.42 -7.36 19.06
C ALA A 321 0.73 -8.15 20.18
N THR A 322 0.56 -7.54 21.35
CA THR A 322 0.16 -8.22 22.58
C THR A 322 -1.29 -7.97 23.02
N SER A 323 -1.95 -6.90 22.55
CA SER A 323 -3.27 -6.47 23.04
C SER A 323 -4.32 -6.29 21.94
N TRP A 324 -5.42 -7.03 22.05
CA TRP A 324 -6.61 -6.82 21.22
C TRP A 324 -7.20 -5.43 21.39
N SER A 325 -7.26 -4.92 22.63
CA SER A 325 -7.76 -3.58 22.93
C SER A 325 -6.95 -2.50 22.23
N MET A 326 -5.62 -2.65 22.18
CA MET A 326 -4.74 -1.74 21.43
C MET A 326 -5.05 -1.76 19.93
N ARG A 327 -5.23 -2.96 19.34
CA ARG A 327 -5.59 -3.10 17.92
C ARG A 327 -6.94 -2.45 17.60
N MET A 328 -7.97 -2.67 18.42
CA MET A 328 -9.28 -2.04 18.24
C MET A 328 -9.20 -0.52 18.38
N GLY A 329 -8.42 -0.02 19.36
CA GLY A 329 -8.25 1.41 19.59
C GLY A 329 -7.57 2.10 18.40
N ILE A 330 -6.59 1.45 17.79
CA ILE A 330 -5.94 1.91 16.57
C ILE A 330 -6.94 1.98 15.41
N LEU A 331 -7.72 0.91 15.18
CA LEU A 331 -8.72 0.89 14.12
C LEU A 331 -9.75 2.01 14.30
N LEU A 332 -10.26 2.22 15.52
CA LEU A 332 -11.19 3.31 15.84
C LEU A 332 -10.57 4.70 15.63
N GLY A 333 -9.30 4.88 16.01
CA GLY A 333 -8.60 6.14 15.79
C GLY A 333 -8.44 6.47 14.30
N VAL A 334 -8.11 5.46 13.49
CA VAL A 334 -7.98 5.60 12.03
C VAL A 334 -9.34 5.84 11.36
N SER A 335 -10.39 5.11 11.74
CA SER A 335 -11.72 5.29 11.15
C SER A 335 -12.27 6.71 11.38
N ARG A 336 -12.04 7.29 12.56
CA ARG A 336 -12.37 8.70 12.84
C ARG A 336 -11.58 9.68 11.98
N ALA A 337 -10.32 9.39 11.69
CA ALA A 337 -9.53 10.21 10.77
C ALA A 337 -10.11 10.16 9.34
N ILE A 338 -10.50 8.97 8.86
CA ILE A 338 -11.13 8.79 7.55
C ILE A 338 -12.49 9.51 7.51
N GLU A 339 -13.30 9.37 8.55
CA GLU A 339 -14.57 10.08 8.67
C GLU A 339 -14.38 11.61 8.59
N TYR A 340 -13.39 12.15 9.30
CA TYR A 340 -13.05 13.57 9.22
C TYR A 340 -12.66 14.00 7.79
N LEU A 341 -11.91 13.16 7.05
CA LEU A 341 -11.56 13.44 5.65
C LEU A 341 -12.80 13.44 4.74
N HIS A 342 -13.69 12.46 4.91
CA HIS A 342 -14.87 12.29 4.05
C HIS A 342 -15.98 13.30 4.35
N THR A 343 -16.03 13.82 5.56
CA THR A 343 -17.03 14.82 6.01
C THR A 343 -16.49 16.24 5.94
N HIS A 344 -15.31 16.45 5.34
CA HIS A 344 -14.64 17.74 5.36
C HIS A 344 -15.51 18.85 4.72
N PRO A 345 -15.70 20.02 5.38
CA PRO A 345 -16.79 20.95 5.05
C PRO A 345 -16.76 21.55 3.64
N THR A 346 -15.57 21.68 3.07
CA THR A 346 -15.38 22.29 1.74
C THR A 346 -15.52 21.25 0.64
N ARG A 347 -14.70 20.19 0.71
CA ARG A 347 -14.69 19.06 -0.19
C ARG A 347 -14.20 17.83 0.57
N PRO A 348 -14.87 16.68 0.45
CA PRO A 348 -14.35 15.42 0.96
C PRO A 348 -12.95 15.14 0.39
N VAL A 349 -12.04 14.67 1.24
CA VAL A 349 -10.71 14.23 0.81
C VAL A 349 -10.70 12.72 0.77
N ILE A 350 -10.27 12.16 -0.37
CA ILE A 350 -10.12 10.72 -0.56
C ILE A 350 -8.63 10.42 -0.48
N HIS A 351 -8.24 9.56 0.45
CA HIS A 351 -6.84 9.27 0.73
C HIS A 351 -6.19 8.43 -0.36
N ARG A 352 -6.90 7.42 -0.88
CA ARG A 352 -6.51 6.45 -1.94
C ARG A 352 -5.40 5.45 -1.59
N ASP A 353 -4.64 5.68 -0.52
CA ASP A 353 -3.56 4.77 -0.10
C ASP A 353 -3.60 4.42 1.41
N ILE A 354 -4.76 3.99 1.89
CA ILE A 354 -4.93 3.56 3.29
C ILE A 354 -4.35 2.15 3.46
N LYS A 355 -3.29 2.05 4.26
CA LYS A 355 -2.57 0.81 4.56
C LYS A 355 -1.79 0.93 5.88
N PRO A 356 -1.37 -0.17 6.54
CA PRO A 356 -0.70 -0.10 7.83
C PRO A 356 0.67 0.61 7.82
N SER A 357 1.35 0.70 6.68
CA SER A 357 2.60 1.48 6.60
C SER A 357 2.37 2.99 6.65
N ASN A 358 1.15 3.44 6.33
CA ASN A 358 0.74 4.85 6.31
C ASN A 358 -0.02 5.23 7.60
N ILE A 359 -0.17 4.29 8.55
CA ILE A 359 -0.71 4.51 9.89
C ILE A 359 0.48 4.56 10.85
N LEU A 360 0.86 5.76 11.27
CA LEU A 360 1.98 5.98 12.19
C LEU A 360 1.48 6.06 13.63
N LEU A 361 2.33 5.74 14.59
CA LEU A 361 2.02 5.72 16.01
C LEU A 361 2.90 6.73 16.75
N ASP A 362 2.29 7.65 17.47
CA ASP A 362 3.02 8.56 18.34
C ASP A 362 3.46 7.89 19.65
N GLU A 363 4.12 8.64 20.53
CA GLU A 363 4.63 8.15 21.81
C GLU A 363 3.56 7.50 22.70
N ALA A 364 2.32 7.97 22.61
CA ALA A 364 1.19 7.47 23.37
C ALA A 364 0.44 6.33 22.66
N TRP A 365 0.99 5.80 21.56
CA TRP A 365 0.35 4.77 20.71
C TRP A 365 -0.93 5.25 20.03
N VAL A 366 -1.12 6.56 19.89
CA VAL A 366 -2.25 7.13 19.15
C VAL A 366 -1.94 7.07 17.65
N PRO A 367 -2.86 6.53 16.82
CA PRO A 367 -2.64 6.43 15.38
C PRO A 367 -2.78 7.78 14.68
N ARG A 368 -1.90 8.02 13.70
CA ARG A 368 -1.94 9.14 12.77
C ARG A 368 -1.88 8.63 11.33
N LEU A 369 -2.92 8.92 10.57
CA LEU A 369 -2.93 8.67 9.13
C LEU A 369 -1.94 9.64 8.45
N SER A 370 -1.14 9.13 7.53
CA SER A 370 -0.04 9.83 6.87
C SER A 370 0.04 9.46 5.38
N ASP A 371 0.93 10.13 4.65
CA ASP A 371 1.20 9.90 3.22
C ASP A 371 0.04 10.30 2.30
N PHE A 372 -0.21 11.61 2.25
CA PHE A 372 -1.28 12.21 1.44
C PHE A 372 -0.83 12.52 0.00
N GLY A 373 0.28 11.95 -0.46
CA GLY A 373 0.82 12.17 -1.81
C GLY A 373 -0.15 11.75 -2.90
N LEU A 374 -0.90 10.68 -2.66
CA LEU A 374 -1.93 10.20 -3.58
C LEU A 374 -3.32 10.78 -3.29
N SER A 375 -3.50 11.61 -2.26
CA SER A 375 -4.84 12.06 -1.87
C SER A 375 -5.42 13.11 -2.83
N VAL A 376 -6.74 13.16 -2.94
CA VAL A 376 -7.46 14.13 -3.79
C VAL A 376 -8.63 14.76 -3.06
N ALA A 377 -8.88 16.06 -3.32
CA ALA A 377 -10.09 16.75 -2.87
C ALA A 377 -11.22 16.51 -3.88
N TRP A 378 -12.18 15.68 -3.50
CA TRP A 378 -13.29 15.24 -4.34
C TRP A 378 -14.33 16.34 -4.51
N ASP A 379 -14.74 16.59 -5.75
CA ASP A 379 -15.69 17.65 -6.11
C ASP A 379 -17.14 17.18 -6.21
N GLY A 380 -17.42 15.92 -5.88
CA GLY A 380 -18.76 15.33 -5.93
C GLY A 380 -19.14 14.76 -7.30
N THR A 381 -18.26 14.85 -8.30
CA THR A 381 -18.54 14.31 -9.64
C THR A 381 -17.83 12.97 -9.87
N ASP A 382 -18.46 12.08 -10.64
CA ASP A 382 -17.88 10.80 -11.08
C ASP A 382 -16.80 10.99 -12.16
N HIS A 383 -16.45 12.24 -12.48
CA HIS A 383 -15.54 12.62 -13.55
C HIS A 383 -14.28 13.26 -12.98
N CYS A 384 -13.33 12.44 -12.51
CA CYS A 384 -11.96 12.89 -12.53
C CYS A 384 -11.27 12.35 -13.77
N CYS A 385 -11.05 13.27 -14.71
CA CYS A 385 -10.41 13.09 -16.00
C CYS A 385 -8.99 12.51 -15.84
N ASP A 386 -8.60 11.54 -16.68
CA ASP A 386 -7.20 11.08 -16.90
C ASP A 386 -6.35 10.72 -15.68
N LEU A 387 -6.93 10.38 -14.52
CA LEU A 387 -6.14 9.94 -13.36
C LEU A 387 -5.59 8.52 -13.59
N SER A 388 -4.28 8.36 -13.36
CA SER A 388 -3.67 7.05 -13.17
C SER A 388 -4.34 6.30 -12.02
N ILE A 389 -4.40 4.97 -12.14
CA ILE A 389 -4.76 4.13 -11.00
C ILE A 389 -3.60 4.21 -10.02
N ASP A 390 -3.82 4.85 -8.89
CA ASP A 390 -2.82 4.99 -7.84
C ASP A 390 -3.26 4.23 -6.59
N GLY A 391 -2.29 3.74 -5.82
CA GLY A 391 -2.51 3.02 -4.57
C GLY A 391 -1.68 1.75 -4.47
N THR A 392 -1.84 1.03 -3.36
CA THR A 392 -1.04 -0.16 -3.07
C THR A 392 -1.80 -1.45 -3.38
N LEU A 393 -1.22 -2.31 -4.23
CA LEU A 393 -1.76 -3.63 -4.54
C LEU A 393 -2.11 -4.42 -3.27
N GLY A 394 -3.32 -5.00 -3.26
CA GLY A 394 -3.91 -5.68 -2.11
C GLY A 394 -4.88 -4.80 -1.30
N TYR A 395 -4.75 -3.47 -1.36
CA TYR A 395 -5.65 -2.51 -0.70
C TYR A 395 -6.50 -1.71 -1.70
N ILE A 396 -6.12 -1.68 -2.97
CA ILE A 396 -6.86 -0.98 -4.03
C ILE A 396 -8.26 -1.58 -4.16
N ASP A 397 -9.27 -0.71 -4.21
CA ASP A 397 -10.64 -1.10 -4.48
C ASP A 397 -10.78 -1.69 -5.90
N PRO A 398 -11.30 -2.93 -6.05
CA PRO A 398 -11.49 -3.57 -7.34
C PRO A 398 -12.44 -2.81 -8.27
N GLU A 399 -13.44 -2.09 -7.75
CA GLU A 399 -14.35 -1.30 -8.58
C GLU A 399 -13.65 -0.03 -9.08
N TYR A 400 -12.91 0.67 -8.23
CA TYR A 400 -12.05 1.79 -8.63
C TYR A 400 -11.03 1.37 -9.68
N PHE A 401 -10.38 0.23 -9.49
CA PHE A 401 -9.41 -0.31 -10.43
C PHE A 401 -10.00 -0.53 -11.82
N VAL A 402 -11.29 -0.88 -11.90
CA VAL A 402 -11.98 -1.19 -13.17
C VAL A 402 -12.62 0.05 -13.77
N THR A 403 -13.26 0.88 -12.96
CA THR A 403 -14.09 2.00 -13.41
C THR A 403 -13.33 3.31 -13.51
N HIS A 404 -12.16 3.41 -12.86
CA HIS A 404 -11.43 4.65 -12.62
C HIS A 404 -12.25 5.72 -11.86
N SER A 405 -13.39 5.33 -11.28
CA SER A 405 -14.26 6.26 -10.57
C SER A 405 -13.75 6.50 -9.16
N VAL A 406 -13.33 7.73 -8.87
CA VAL A 406 -12.80 8.09 -7.55
C VAL A 406 -13.95 8.47 -6.62
N LYS A 407 -14.16 7.68 -5.57
CA LYS A 407 -15.23 7.84 -4.58
C LYS A 407 -14.71 7.61 -3.15
N PRO A 408 -15.35 8.21 -2.12
CA PRO A 408 -14.99 7.95 -0.72
C PRO A 408 -15.07 6.46 -0.33
N THR A 409 -15.89 5.66 -1.01
CA THR A 409 -16.03 4.21 -0.80
C THR A 409 -14.75 3.41 -1.07
N ILE A 410 -13.77 3.98 -1.77
CA ILE A 410 -12.45 3.37 -2.03
C ILE A 410 -11.68 3.25 -0.72
N ASP A 411 -11.65 4.33 0.06
CA ASP A 411 -10.98 4.37 1.36
C ASP A 411 -11.65 3.40 2.36
N VAL A 412 -12.98 3.25 2.27
CA VAL A 412 -13.73 2.27 3.07
C VAL A 412 -13.30 0.85 2.73
N TYR A 413 -13.13 0.52 1.44
CA TYR A 413 -12.62 -0.79 1.01
C TYR A 413 -11.21 -1.03 1.54
N SER A 414 -10.29 -0.09 1.33
CA SER A 414 -8.90 -0.21 1.80
C SER A 414 -8.84 -0.37 3.31
N PHE A 415 -9.68 0.36 4.06
CA PHE A 415 -9.78 0.23 5.51
C PHE A 415 -10.36 -1.13 5.94
N GLY A 416 -11.29 -1.72 5.17
CA GLY A 416 -11.74 -3.09 5.34
C GLY A 416 -10.62 -4.12 5.26
N VAL A 417 -9.71 -3.95 4.30
CA VAL A 417 -8.49 -4.79 4.19
C VAL A 417 -7.59 -4.59 5.42
N VAL A 418 -7.37 -3.34 5.85
CA VAL A 418 -6.60 -3.02 7.06
C VAL A 418 -7.19 -3.69 8.31
N MET A 419 -8.51 -3.67 8.47
CA MET A 419 -9.18 -4.35 9.59
C MET A 419 -8.87 -5.85 9.59
N LEU A 420 -9.00 -6.53 8.45
CA LEU A 420 -8.67 -7.96 8.35
C LEU A 420 -7.19 -8.24 8.59
N GLU A 421 -6.29 -7.41 8.09
CA GLU A 421 -4.85 -7.55 8.34
C GLU A 421 -4.49 -7.35 9.83
N VAL A 422 -5.12 -6.38 10.50
CA VAL A 422 -4.96 -6.15 11.94
C VAL A 422 -5.51 -7.34 12.75
N LEU A 423 -6.63 -7.94 12.34
CA LEU A 423 -7.19 -9.10 13.03
C LEU A 423 -6.39 -10.38 12.84
N THR A 424 -5.88 -10.62 11.62
CA THR A 424 -5.22 -11.87 11.26
C THR A 424 -3.71 -11.84 11.47
N GLY A 425 -3.10 -10.65 11.46
CA GLY A 425 -1.65 -10.50 11.41
C GLY A 425 -1.04 -11.00 10.10
N ILE A 426 -1.83 -11.12 9.04
CA ILE A 426 -1.41 -11.63 7.71
C ILE A 426 -1.46 -10.49 6.70
N LYS A 427 -0.40 -10.34 5.88
CA LYS A 427 -0.37 -9.33 4.81
C LYS A 427 -1.45 -9.59 3.75
N PRO A 428 -1.98 -8.55 3.08
CA PRO A 428 -3.03 -8.72 2.06
C PRO A 428 -2.64 -9.66 0.92
N ILE A 429 -1.36 -9.66 0.57
CA ILE A 429 -0.77 -10.62 -0.35
C ILE A 429 0.33 -11.36 0.41
N PHE A 430 0.13 -12.65 0.65
CA PHE A 430 1.06 -13.50 1.39
C PHE A 430 1.40 -14.77 0.63
N LYS A 431 2.52 -15.38 1.00
CA LYS A 431 3.07 -16.56 0.35
C LYS A 431 2.63 -17.80 1.11
N ARG A 432 1.85 -18.69 0.49
CA ARG A 432 1.43 -19.97 1.07
C ARG A 432 2.17 -21.12 0.40
N LYS A 433 2.65 -22.08 1.19
CA LYS A 433 3.12 -23.37 0.67
C LYS A 433 1.90 -24.27 0.44
N GLU A 434 1.80 -24.89 -0.72
CA GLU A 434 0.91 -26.05 -0.86
C GLU A 434 1.40 -27.19 0.06
N LYS A 435 0.48 -28.09 0.40
CA LYS A 435 0.60 -29.13 1.45
C LYS A 435 2.00 -29.74 1.57
N GLU A 436 2.37 -30.12 2.79
CA GLU A 436 3.68 -30.68 3.22
C GLU A 436 4.14 -31.98 2.54
N GLU A 437 3.46 -32.44 1.48
CA GLU A 437 3.86 -33.62 0.72
C GLU A 437 4.71 -33.19 -0.49
N GLU A 438 6.01 -33.42 -0.34
CA GLU A 438 7.13 -33.19 -1.25
C GLU A 438 7.80 -31.78 -1.16
N ASP A 439 9.11 -31.83 -0.89
CA ASP A 439 10.05 -30.75 -0.52
C ASP A 439 10.30 -29.71 -1.64
N ASP A 440 9.38 -29.58 -2.61
CA ASP A 440 9.49 -28.67 -3.76
C ASP A 440 8.17 -27.96 -4.13
N GLY A 441 7.21 -27.88 -3.18
CA GLY A 441 5.94 -27.15 -3.37
C GLY A 441 6.15 -25.68 -3.73
N GLY A 442 5.59 -25.26 -4.88
CA GLY A 442 5.60 -23.88 -5.35
C GLY A 442 4.99 -22.91 -4.33
N ILE A 443 5.58 -21.72 -4.21
CA ILE A 443 5.09 -20.69 -3.29
C ILE A 443 4.00 -19.88 -4.00
N ILE A 444 2.73 -20.17 -3.73
CA ILE A 444 1.64 -19.48 -4.41
C ILE A 444 1.31 -18.17 -3.68
N PRO A 445 1.34 -17.01 -4.37
CA PRO A 445 0.87 -15.76 -3.80
C PRO A 445 -0.65 -15.87 -3.59
N THR A 446 -1.10 -15.63 -2.36
CA THR A 446 -2.48 -15.81 -1.93
C THR A 446 -3.04 -14.48 -1.42
N SER A 447 -4.30 -14.19 -1.76
CA SER A 447 -5.03 -13.03 -1.27
C SER A 447 -5.58 -13.29 0.15
N LEU A 448 -5.37 -12.36 1.07
CA LEU A 448 -5.94 -12.38 2.42
C LEU A 448 -7.47 -12.47 2.37
N LEU A 449 -8.11 -11.72 1.47
CA LEU A 449 -9.55 -11.70 1.36
C LEU A 449 -10.11 -13.05 0.93
N ALA A 450 -9.48 -13.69 -0.07
CA ALA A 450 -9.85 -15.03 -0.52
C ALA A 450 -9.66 -16.10 0.57
N PHE A 451 -8.73 -15.87 1.50
CA PHE A 451 -8.48 -16.77 2.63
C PHE A 451 -9.43 -16.52 3.82
N ALA A 452 -9.61 -15.26 4.22
CA ALA A 452 -10.27 -14.90 5.48
C ALA A 452 -11.79 -14.76 5.34
N LEU A 453 -12.29 -14.21 4.23
CA LEU A 453 -13.73 -13.91 4.09
C LEU A 453 -14.62 -15.15 4.22
N PRO A 454 -14.33 -16.30 3.58
CA PRO A 454 -15.18 -17.50 3.73
C PRO A 454 -15.27 -17.98 5.18
N ILE A 455 -14.22 -17.78 5.97
CA ILE A 455 -14.16 -18.18 7.38
C ILE A 455 -14.92 -17.20 8.27
N VAL A 456 -14.79 -15.90 8.00
CA VAL A 456 -15.54 -14.84 8.69
C VAL A 456 -17.03 -14.96 8.43
N GLU A 457 -17.42 -15.16 7.17
CA GLU A 457 -18.84 -15.34 6.76
C GLU A 457 -19.45 -16.62 7.33
N ALA A 458 -18.66 -17.67 7.53
CA ALA A 458 -19.08 -18.89 8.23
C ALA A 458 -19.22 -18.72 9.75
N GLY A 459 -18.91 -17.54 10.31
CA GLY A 459 -18.94 -17.28 11.75
C GLY A 459 -17.77 -17.93 12.52
N GLU A 460 -16.72 -18.35 11.83
CA GLU A 460 -15.58 -19.06 12.42
C GLU A 460 -14.35 -18.17 12.63
N VAL A 461 -14.58 -16.87 12.93
CA VAL A 461 -13.56 -15.81 13.02
C VAL A 461 -12.32 -16.23 13.83
N ARG A 462 -12.51 -16.98 14.93
CA ARG A 462 -11.42 -17.51 15.77
C ARG A 462 -10.33 -18.25 15.00
N LYS A 463 -10.66 -18.90 13.88
CA LYS A 463 -9.70 -19.70 13.09
C LYS A 463 -8.70 -18.84 12.31
N VAL A 464 -9.01 -17.56 12.06
CA VAL A 464 -8.15 -16.64 11.31
C VAL A 464 -7.44 -15.61 12.18
N LEU A 465 -7.77 -15.53 13.48
CA LEU A 465 -7.15 -14.55 14.36
C LEU A 465 -5.66 -14.77 14.56
N ASP A 466 -4.94 -13.65 14.65
CA ASP A 466 -3.55 -13.62 15.08
C ASP A 466 -3.43 -14.25 16.48
N ARG A 467 -2.46 -15.14 16.65
CA ARG A 467 -2.21 -15.87 17.91
C ARG A 467 -1.21 -15.16 18.83
N ARG A 468 -0.65 -14.03 18.41
CA ARG A 468 0.35 -13.28 19.20
C ARG A 468 -0.24 -12.50 20.38
N PRO A 469 -1.42 -11.85 20.28
CA PRO A 469 -2.03 -11.23 21.44
C PRO A 469 -2.28 -12.26 22.53
N THR A 470 -1.67 -12.06 23.70
CA THR A 470 -1.76 -12.98 24.84
C THR A 470 -2.13 -12.21 26.10
N PRO A 471 -3.05 -12.74 26.95
CA PRO A 471 -3.75 -14.02 26.82
C PRO A 471 -4.74 -14.06 25.64
N GLU A 472 -5.22 -15.26 25.32
CA GLU A 472 -6.32 -15.45 24.35
C GLU A 472 -7.49 -14.49 24.64
N PRO A 473 -8.22 -14.02 23.60
CA PRO A 473 -9.27 -13.03 23.79
C PRO A 473 -10.34 -13.54 24.76
N THR A 474 -10.69 -12.69 25.72
CA THR A 474 -11.86 -12.90 26.60
C THR A 474 -13.14 -13.02 25.76
N PRO A 475 -14.24 -13.58 26.29
CA PRO A 475 -15.50 -13.66 25.54
C PRO A 475 -15.98 -12.32 24.96
N ARG A 476 -15.82 -11.21 25.71
CA ARG A 476 -16.18 -9.87 25.23
C ARG A 476 -15.22 -9.34 24.15
N GLN A 477 -13.91 -9.56 24.32
CA GLN A 477 -12.94 -9.25 23.26
C GLN A 477 -13.20 -10.06 21.99
N LEU A 478 -13.61 -11.32 22.13
CA LEU A 478 -13.96 -12.14 20.98
C LEU A 478 -15.21 -11.60 20.26
N GLN A 479 -16.26 -11.22 21.00
CA GLN A 479 -17.44 -10.57 20.42
C GLN A 479 -17.09 -9.26 19.70
N ALA A 480 -16.23 -8.44 20.30
CA ALA A 480 -15.74 -7.21 19.69
C ALA A 480 -14.97 -7.51 18.39
N VAL A 481 -14.08 -8.50 18.41
CA VAL A 481 -13.31 -8.93 17.23
C VAL A 481 -14.22 -9.50 16.13
N GLU A 482 -15.25 -10.26 16.48
CA GLU A 482 -16.24 -10.78 15.53
C GLU A 482 -17.04 -9.65 14.87
N LEU A 483 -17.46 -8.64 15.64
CA LEU A 483 -18.13 -7.44 15.11
C LEU A 483 -17.22 -6.69 14.12
N VAL A 484 -15.94 -6.52 14.45
CA VAL A 484 -14.97 -5.87 13.55
C VAL A 484 -14.72 -6.71 12.30
N ALA A 485 -14.62 -8.04 12.42
CA ALA A 485 -14.45 -8.94 11.28
C ALA A 485 -15.63 -8.87 10.31
N GLN A 486 -16.86 -8.85 10.83
CA GLN A 486 -18.09 -8.70 10.03
C GLN A 486 -18.16 -7.32 9.37
N THR A 487 -17.83 -6.26 10.11
CA THR A 487 -17.74 -4.90 9.57
C THR A 487 -16.73 -4.84 8.41
N ALA A 488 -15.57 -5.48 8.58
CA ALA A 488 -14.55 -5.56 7.54
C ALA A 488 -15.03 -6.33 6.30
N ALA A 489 -15.75 -7.45 6.49
CA ALA A 489 -16.36 -8.19 5.40
C ALA A 489 -17.37 -7.35 4.59
N CYS A 490 -18.16 -6.50 5.25
CA CYS A 490 -19.05 -5.56 4.58
C CYS A 490 -18.30 -4.45 3.82
N CYS A 491 -17.18 -3.96 4.38
CA CYS A 491 -16.35 -2.92 3.74
C CYS A 491 -15.68 -3.39 2.44
N VAL A 492 -15.31 -4.67 2.35
CA VAL A 492 -14.58 -5.22 1.19
C VAL A 492 -15.48 -5.85 0.12
N ARG A 493 -16.80 -5.60 0.18
CA ARG A 493 -17.73 -6.02 -0.87
C ARG A 493 -17.37 -5.38 -2.21
N LEU A 494 -17.63 -6.10 -3.29
CA LEU A 494 -17.33 -5.63 -4.64
C LEU A 494 -18.18 -4.40 -5.00
N GLU A 495 -19.49 -4.48 -4.80
CA GLU A 495 -20.43 -3.39 -5.03
C GLU A 495 -20.25 -2.29 -3.97
N PRO A 496 -19.93 -1.05 -4.37
CA PRO A 496 -19.83 0.05 -3.41
C PRO A 496 -21.13 0.34 -2.69
N GLN A 497 -22.28 0.09 -3.33
CA GLN A 497 -23.60 0.30 -2.72
C GLN A 497 -23.86 -0.67 -1.56
N GLY A 498 -23.14 -1.80 -1.52
CA GLY A 498 -23.23 -2.77 -0.44
C GLY A 498 -22.28 -2.48 0.72
N ARG A 499 -21.42 -1.45 0.62
CA ARG A 499 -20.46 -1.07 1.66
C ARG A 499 -21.10 -0.08 2.64
N PRO A 500 -20.79 -0.17 3.94
CA PRO A 500 -21.30 0.77 4.93
C PRO A 500 -20.69 2.16 4.73
N ALA A 501 -21.38 3.20 5.21
CA ALA A 501 -20.79 4.51 5.33
C ALA A 501 -19.66 4.48 6.37
N ILE A 502 -18.63 5.33 6.24
CA ILE A 502 -17.53 5.36 7.21
C ILE A 502 -18.02 5.66 8.64
N SER A 503 -19.08 6.45 8.79
CA SER A 503 -19.70 6.74 10.09
C SER A 503 -20.31 5.49 10.76
N GLU A 504 -20.87 4.57 9.97
CA GLU A 504 -21.33 3.26 10.47
C GLU A 504 -20.17 2.38 10.88
N VAL A 505 -19.05 2.40 10.13
CA VAL A 505 -17.82 1.69 10.50
C VAL A 505 -17.26 2.24 11.82
N VAL A 506 -17.26 3.56 12.01
CA VAL A 506 -16.87 4.22 13.27
C VAL A 506 -17.79 3.77 14.41
N ALA A 507 -19.12 3.73 14.19
CA ALA A 507 -20.08 3.28 15.20
C ALA A 507 -19.84 1.81 15.61
N ASN A 508 -19.61 0.91 14.64
CA ASN A 508 -19.32 -0.50 14.92
C ASN A 508 -18.00 -0.68 15.67
N LEU A 509 -16.95 0.07 15.31
CA LEU A 509 -15.67 0.04 16.03
C LEU A 509 -15.78 0.61 17.45
N GLN A 510 -16.60 1.65 17.64
CA GLN A 510 -16.89 2.18 18.97
C GLN A 510 -17.63 1.15 19.83
N ALA A 511 -18.66 0.50 19.28
CA ALA A 511 -19.37 -0.58 19.96
C ALA A 511 -18.44 -1.74 20.33
N ALA A 512 -17.49 -2.10 19.45
CA ALA A 512 -16.46 -3.10 19.75
C ALA A 512 -15.55 -2.68 20.92
N ILE A 513 -15.17 -1.41 21.00
CA ILE A 513 -14.40 -0.87 22.14
C ILE A 513 -15.22 -0.88 23.43
N ASP A 514 -16.51 -0.55 23.36
CA ASP A 514 -17.40 -0.53 24.52
C ASP A 514 -17.61 -1.95 25.08
N LEU A 515 -17.70 -2.96 24.20
CA LEU A 515 -17.72 -4.37 24.59
C LEU A 515 -16.47 -4.76 25.38
N ILE A 516 -15.29 -4.28 24.97
CA ILE A 516 -14.01 -4.57 25.64
C ILE A 516 -13.90 -3.79 26.96
N SER A 517 -14.38 -2.56 27.00
CA SER A 517 -14.22 -1.62 28.11
C SER A 517 -15.27 -1.79 29.20
N SER A 518 -16.41 -2.41 28.87
CA SER A 518 -17.35 -2.88 29.89
C SER A 518 -16.65 -3.97 30.72
N ASN A 519 -16.08 -3.60 31.86
CA ASN A 519 -15.95 -4.39 33.09
C ASN A 519 -15.17 -3.63 34.16
N ASP A 520 -15.90 -3.20 35.20
CA ASP A 520 -15.43 -3.23 36.59
C ASP A 520 -16.57 -3.59 37.58
N ASP A 521 -17.86 -3.64 37.17
CA ASP A 521 -18.99 -3.96 38.06
C ASP A 521 -19.91 -5.04 37.46
N GLU A 522 -19.64 -6.32 37.72
CA GLU A 522 -20.64 -7.38 37.98
C GLU A 522 -20.01 -8.67 38.51
#